data_AF-A0A4V5ZYX0-F1
#
_entry.id   AF-A0A4V5ZYX0-F1
#
_cell.length_a   1.000
_cell.length_b   1.000
_cell.length_c   1.000
_cell.angle_alpha   90.00
_cell.angle_beta   90.00
_cell.angle_gamma   90.00
#
_symmetry.space_group_name_H-M   'P 1'
#
loop_
_entity.id
_entity.type
_entity.pdbx_description
1 polymer ?
#
loop_
_entity_poly.entity_id
_entity_poly.type
_entity_poly.pdbx_seq_one_letter_code
_entity_poly.pdbx_strand_id
1 'polypeptide(L)'
;MLESIPKYAISVVTLSPQAVCSIAAKRSLSVPEAAKLISGYLKSIGIRYILDSSFARELTLELSYEEWREKQEASTSENPLFCSVCPGFVCYAEKTHGKLFVPLMSRVRSPQAISGALVKDYLAGSLKISPGDLFHVTVMPCFDKKLEASRSEFKMGEEGQVAEVDCVISASELNQLLEGFEPKEEAVDVEEGKEEEPLTWLNAVERGVMRGGSAEEEEASGGYAEYILRRYLEEQGQDAEQFTVTRDTKTKNMEIVKVTHNDIVLFSMAKVYGFRNIQNMVQKLKRKKFPISYVEVMACPSARQYLMLRMLERRWTGACRNVGRTPGAPSRGAGEVRDHPKGRRRR
;
A
#
# COMPACT_ATOMS: atom_id res chain seq x y z
N MET A 1 17.45 15.63 10.48
CA MET A 1 16.35 14.79 11.06
C MET A 1 16.81 13.36 11.33
N LEU A 2 17.40 12.64 10.35
CA LEU A 2 18.06 11.35 10.63
C LEU A 2 19.35 11.49 11.47
N GLU A 3 19.88 12.71 11.60
CA GLU A 3 21.02 13.02 12.49
C GLU A 3 20.72 12.77 13.99
N SER A 4 19.46 12.55 14.38
CA SER A 4 19.13 12.16 15.75
C SER A 4 19.33 10.68 16.05
N ILE A 5 19.54 9.83 15.03
CA ILE A 5 19.75 8.38 15.19
C ILE A 5 20.80 8.05 16.28
N PRO A 6 21.97 8.72 16.35
CA PRO A 6 22.99 8.39 17.36
C PRO A 6 22.56 8.64 18.82
N LYS A 7 21.43 9.32 19.06
CA LYS A 7 20.92 9.62 20.40
C LYS A 7 20.06 8.49 21.00
N TYR A 8 19.63 7.54 20.17
CA TYR A 8 18.73 6.46 20.57
C TYR A 8 19.47 5.14 20.66
N ALA A 9 19.01 4.24 21.51
CA ALA A 9 19.61 2.92 21.66
C ALA A 9 19.39 2.06 20.40
N ILE A 10 18.20 2.15 19.80
CA ILE A 10 17.82 1.39 18.60
C ILE A 10 17.02 2.27 17.65
N SER A 11 17.27 2.11 16.35
CA SER A 11 16.55 2.80 15.28
C SER A 11 15.83 1.78 14.37
N VAL A 12 14.56 2.03 14.09
CA VAL A 12 13.70 1.16 13.30
C VAL A 12 13.05 1.98 12.19
N VAL A 13 13.09 1.46 10.97
CA VAL A 13 12.35 2.03 9.83
C VAL A 13 11.28 1.05 9.39
N THR A 14 10.02 1.47 9.33
CA THR A 14 8.95 0.70 8.71
C THR A 14 8.64 1.23 7.31
N LEU A 15 8.82 0.41 6.28
CA LEU A 15 8.57 0.75 4.88
C LEU A 15 7.14 0.39 4.48
N SER A 16 6.43 1.33 3.86
CA SER A 16 5.19 1.01 3.17
C SER A 16 5.47 0.37 1.80
N PRO A 17 4.73 -0.68 1.39
CA PRO A 17 4.87 -1.27 0.06
C PRO A 17 4.69 -0.25 -1.06
N GLN A 18 3.76 0.69 -0.91
CA GLN A 18 3.51 1.73 -1.92
C GLN A 18 4.71 2.67 -2.09
N ALA A 19 5.43 2.99 -1.02
CA ALA A 19 6.63 3.80 -1.10
C ALA A 19 7.75 3.06 -1.84
N VAL A 20 7.95 1.78 -1.52
CA VAL A 20 8.93 0.92 -2.23
C VAL A 20 8.59 0.81 -3.71
N CYS A 21 7.34 0.48 -4.06
CA CYS A 21 6.92 0.40 -5.47
C CYS A 21 7.06 1.74 -6.21
N SER A 22 6.81 2.87 -5.53
CA SER A 22 7.00 4.19 -6.14
C SER A 22 8.47 4.46 -6.48
N ILE A 23 9.39 4.05 -5.60
CA ILE A 23 10.83 4.18 -5.83
C ILE A 23 11.29 3.21 -6.93
N ALA A 24 10.82 1.96 -6.88
CA ALA A 24 11.08 0.94 -7.88
C ALA A 24 10.73 1.43 -9.29
N ALA A 25 9.51 1.94 -9.48
CA ALA A 25 9.07 2.46 -10.77
C ALA A 25 9.84 3.71 -11.23
N LYS A 26 10.23 4.60 -10.31
CA LYS A 26 11.00 5.80 -10.65
C LYS A 26 12.43 5.47 -11.10
N ARG A 27 13.00 4.39 -10.56
CA ARG A 27 14.38 3.96 -10.80
C ARG A 27 14.48 2.78 -11.79
N SER A 28 13.37 2.35 -12.38
CA SER A 28 13.29 1.19 -13.28
C SER A 28 13.85 -0.09 -12.64
N LEU A 29 13.59 -0.28 -11.35
CA LEU A 29 13.96 -1.48 -10.58
C LEU A 29 12.72 -2.34 -10.33
N SER A 30 12.92 -3.63 -10.07
CA SER A 30 11.90 -4.48 -9.45
C SER A 30 11.68 -4.10 -7.98
N VAL A 31 10.54 -4.52 -7.40
CA VAL A 31 10.25 -4.29 -5.97
C VAL A 31 11.34 -4.87 -5.05
N PRO A 32 11.83 -6.11 -5.24
CA PRO A 32 12.93 -6.65 -4.44
C PRO A 32 14.23 -5.86 -4.55
N GLU A 33 14.60 -5.42 -5.76
CA GLU A 33 15.81 -4.60 -5.98
C GLU A 33 15.69 -3.24 -5.29
N ALA A 34 14.52 -2.59 -5.39
CA ALA A 34 14.27 -1.34 -4.69
C ALA A 34 14.30 -1.51 -3.17
N ALA A 35 13.75 -2.60 -2.64
CA ALA A 35 13.80 -2.91 -1.20
C ALA A 35 15.24 -3.10 -0.72
N LYS A 36 16.08 -3.81 -1.48
CA LYS A 36 17.51 -3.98 -1.18
C LYS A 36 18.27 -2.65 -1.25
N LEU A 37 18.03 -1.83 -2.28
CA LEU A 37 18.64 -0.51 -2.43
C LEU A 37 18.31 0.40 -1.24
N ILE A 38 17.02 0.48 -0.88
CA ILE A 38 16.55 1.26 0.27
C ILE A 38 17.20 0.74 1.55
N SER A 39 17.24 -0.58 1.72
CA SER A 39 17.82 -1.22 2.91
C SER A 39 19.31 -0.93 3.05
N GLY A 40 20.08 -1.06 1.98
CA GLY A 40 21.51 -0.73 1.97
C GLY A 40 21.78 0.71 2.39
N TYR A 41 21.00 1.66 1.86
CA TYR A 41 21.12 3.06 2.26
C TYR A 41 20.80 3.26 3.75
N LEU A 42 19.67 2.74 4.21
CA LEU A 42 19.24 2.90 5.61
C LEU A 42 20.24 2.25 6.59
N LYS A 43 20.83 1.10 6.23
CA LYS A 43 21.89 0.45 7.00
C LYS A 43 23.15 1.29 7.03
N SER A 44 23.55 1.88 5.90
CA SER A 44 24.75 2.73 5.80
C SER A 44 24.70 3.96 6.72
N ILE A 45 23.49 4.43 7.08
CA ILE A 45 23.29 5.55 8.02
C ILE A 45 22.95 5.10 9.46
N GLY A 46 23.08 3.80 9.77
CA GLY A 46 22.94 3.27 11.12
C GLY A 46 21.53 2.84 11.52
N ILE A 47 20.61 2.58 10.58
CA ILE A 47 19.31 1.98 10.92
C ILE A 47 19.47 0.51 11.31
N ARG A 48 19.00 0.13 12.50
CA ARG A 48 19.15 -1.24 13.00
C ARG A 48 18.20 -2.23 12.34
N TYR A 49 16.90 -1.93 12.30
CA TYR A 49 15.86 -2.82 11.75
C TYR A 49 15.03 -2.13 10.68
N ILE A 50 14.67 -2.88 9.64
CA ILE A 50 13.86 -2.40 8.52
C ILE A 50 12.68 -3.35 8.33
N LEU A 51 11.48 -2.84 8.57
CA LEU A 51 10.25 -3.63 8.67
C LEU A 51 9.31 -3.33 7.50
N ASP A 52 8.46 -4.30 7.16
CA ASP A 52 7.40 -4.16 6.17
C ASP A 52 6.07 -3.80 6.86
N SER A 53 5.44 -2.69 6.46
CA SER A 53 4.13 -2.28 6.99
C SER A 53 2.97 -3.18 6.55
N SER A 54 3.20 -4.16 5.68
CA SER A 54 2.16 -5.07 5.18
C SER A 54 1.47 -5.86 6.27
N PHE A 55 2.20 -6.27 7.31
CA PHE A 55 1.61 -6.95 8.46
C PHE A 55 0.57 -6.06 9.18
N ALA A 56 0.95 -4.80 9.46
CA ALA A 56 0.02 -3.84 10.05
C ALA A 56 -1.17 -3.53 9.12
N ARG A 57 -0.96 -3.57 7.79
CA ARG A 57 -2.04 -3.46 6.81
C ARG A 57 -3.01 -4.63 6.88
N GLU A 58 -2.53 -5.87 6.99
CA GLU A 58 -3.38 -7.05 7.16
C GLU A 58 -4.23 -6.96 8.43
N LEU A 59 -3.63 -6.56 9.56
CA LEU A 59 -4.37 -6.30 10.80
C LEU A 59 -5.43 -5.21 10.62
N THR A 60 -5.09 -4.11 9.92
CA THR A 60 -6.06 -3.04 9.62
C THR A 60 -7.24 -3.57 8.81
N LEU A 61 -6.97 -4.44 7.82
CA LEU A 61 -7.98 -5.00 6.93
C LEU A 61 -8.95 -5.92 7.69
N GLU A 62 -8.43 -6.84 8.50
CA GLU A 62 -9.28 -7.74 9.30
C GLU A 62 -10.08 -6.95 10.35
N LEU A 63 -9.45 -6.04 11.10
CA LEU A 63 -10.17 -5.21 12.07
C LEU A 63 -11.26 -4.34 11.41
N SER A 64 -11.01 -3.86 10.18
CA SER A 64 -12.02 -3.11 9.42
C SER A 64 -13.20 -3.99 8.99
N TYR A 65 -12.93 -5.26 8.67
CA TYR A 65 -13.97 -6.24 8.36
C TYR A 65 -14.81 -6.54 9.60
N GLU A 66 -14.18 -6.80 10.75
CA GLU A 66 -14.87 -7.05 12.01
C GLU A 66 -15.75 -5.86 12.42
N GLU A 67 -15.23 -4.63 12.39
CA GLU A 67 -16.02 -3.43 12.73
C GLU A 67 -17.19 -3.23 11.76
N TRP A 68 -16.99 -3.47 10.47
CA TRP A 68 -18.07 -3.40 9.50
C TRP A 68 -19.15 -4.46 9.76
N ARG A 69 -18.76 -5.70 10.04
CA ARG A 69 -19.67 -6.83 10.34
C ARG A 69 -20.49 -6.53 11.60
N GLU A 70 -19.84 -6.14 12.69
CA GLU A 70 -20.52 -5.73 13.94
C GLU A 70 -21.56 -4.63 13.67
N LYS A 71 -21.23 -3.66 12.82
CA LYS A 71 -22.17 -2.58 12.46
C LYS A 71 -23.33 -3.07 11.59
N GLN A 72 -23.10 -4.02 10.68
CA GLN A 72 -24.18 -4.63 9.88
C GLN A 72 -25.14 -5.43 10.77
N GLU A 73 -24.64 -6.11 11.80
CA GLU A 73 -25.46 -6.89 12.73
C GLU A 73 -26.21 -6.01 13.74
N ALA A 74 -25.51 -5.03 14.33
CA ALA A 74 -26.07 -4.18 15.39
C ALA A 74 -27.06 -3.13 14.88
N SER A 75 -27.05 -2.82 13.59
CA SER A 75 -27.91 -1.78 13.04
C SER A 75 -28.60 -2.24 11.75
N THR A 76 -29.92 -2.07 11.70
CA THR A 76 -30.66 -1.86 10.44
C THR A 76 -30.43 -0.44 9.88
N SER A 77 -29.47 0.32 10.44
CA SER A 77 -29.34 1.76 10.18
C SER A 77 -28.69 2.04 8.83
N GLU A 78 -29.26 2.99 8.09
CA GLU A 78 -28.80 3.47 6.78
C GLU A 78 -27.45 4.22 6.81
N ASN A 79 -26.75 4.23 7.94
CA ASN A 79 -25.59 5.09 8.15
C ASN A 79 -24.28 4.43 7.67
N PRO A 80 -23.58 4.99 6.67
CA PRO A 80 -22.30 4.44 6.20
C PRO A 80 -21.25 4.36 7.30
N LEU A 81 -20.37 3.36 7.22
CA LEU A 81 -19.08 3.34 7.90
C LEU A 81 -17.99 3.85 6.94
N PHE A 82 -17.28 4.91 7.32
CA PHE A 82 -16.17 5.46 6.54
C PHE A 82 -14.84 4.94 7.07
N CYS A 83 -13.96 4.46 6.20
CA CYS A 83 -12.59 4.17 6.61
C CYS A 83 -11.88 5.46 7.10
N SER A 84 -10.99 5.33 8.08
CA SER A 84 -10.25 6.45 8.71
C SER A 84 -8.75 6.45 8.38
N VAL A 85 -8.32 5.63 7.42
CA VAL A 85 -6.89 5.41 7.10
C VAL A 85 -6.22 6.55 6.31
N CYS A 86 -7.00 7.46 5.72
CA CYS A 86 -6.54 8.58 4.91
C CYS A 86 -6.54 9.88 5.73
N PRO A 87 -5.37 10.40 6.15
CA PRO A 87 -5.30 11.57 7.04
C PRO A 87 -5.89 12.83 6.39
N GLY A 88 -5.66 13.03 5.09
CA GLY A 88 -6.24 14.16 4.36
C GLY A 88 -7.78 14.17 4.40
N PHE A 89 -8.43 13.00 4.35
CA PHE A 89 -9.88 12.91 4.53
C PHE A 89 -10.30 13.11 5.98
N VAL A 90 -9.61 12.47 6.94
CA VAL A 90 -9.90 12.62 8.38
C VAL A 90 -9.84 14.09 8.79
N CYS A 91 -8.76 14.80 8.44
CA CYS A 91 -8.62 16.22 8.75
C CYS A 91 -9.72 17.08 8.11
N TYR A 92 -10.09 16.79 6.86
CA TYR A 92 -11.20 17.48 6.19
C TYR A 92 -12.54 17.24 6.90
N ALA A 93 -12.81 15.97 7.24
CA ALA A 93 -14.02 15.53 7.89
C ALA A 93 -14.19 16.19 9.27
N GLU A 94 -13.15 16.15 10.11
CA GLU A 94 -13.14 16.76 11.45
C GLU A 94 -13.34 18.28 11.38
N LYS A 95 -12.54 18.98 10.56
CA LYS A 95 -12.53 20.45 10.52
C LYS A 95 -13.77 21.05 9.86
N THR A 96 -14.28 20.41 8.80
CA THR A 96 -15.34 21.01 7.98
C THR A 96 -16.72 20.46 8.34
N HIS A 97 -16.79 19.19 8.71
CA HIS A 97 -18.03 18.43 8.82
C HIS A 97 -18.05 17.50 10.06
N GLY A 98 -17.38 17.90 11.15
CA GLY A 98 -17.14 17.03 12.31
C GLY A 98 -18.41 16.38 12.88
N LYS A 99 -19.48 17.18 13.09
CA LYS A 99 -20.78 16.67 13.57
C LYS A 99 -21.40 15.59 12.66
N LEU A 100 -21.11 15.63 11.36
CA LEU A 100 -21.64 14.69 10.39
C LEU A 100 -20.78 13.43 10.30
N PHE A 101 -19.45 13.58 10.22
CA PHE A 101 -18.56 12.46 9.93
C PHE A 101 -18.04 11.73 11.16
N VAL A 102 -17.73 12.42 12.26
CA VAL A 102 -17.09 11.77 13.43
C VAL A 102 -17.85 10.52 13.91
N PRO A 103 -19.20 10.51 13.99
CA PRO A 103 -19.95 9.31 14.37
C PRO A 103 -19.97 8.20 13.30
N LEU A 104 -19.59 8.51 12.07
CA LEU A 104 -19.60 7.60 10.92
C LEU A 104 -18.20 7.06 10.58
N MET A 105 -17.14 7.57 11.22
CA MET A 105 -15.77 7.14 10.99
C MET A 105 -15.49 5.81 11.69
N SER A 106 -14.71 4.97 11.02
CA SER A 106 -14.12 3.76 11.57
C SER A 106 -13.16 4.09 12.71
N ARG A 107 -13.20 3.28 13.77
CA ARG A 107 -12.28 3.37 14.92
C ARG A 107 -10.95 2.67 14.65
N VAL A 108 -10.86 1.91 13.55
CA VAL A 108 -9.66 1.16 13.18
C VAL A 108 -8.53 2.12 12.80
N ARG A 109 -7.39 1.97 13.46
CA ARG A 109 -6.19 2.78 13.21
C ARG A 109 -5.60 2.49 11.83
N SER A 110 -4.86 3.44 11.26
CA SER A 110 -4.18 3.21 9.97
C SER A 110 -3.01 2.22 10.13
N PRO A 111 -2.52 1.61 9.01
CA PRO A 111 -1.35 0.74 9.06
C PRO A 111 -0.11 1.41 9.66
N GLN A 112 0.07 2.72 9.45
CA GLN A 112 1.17 3.48 10.06
C GLN A 112 1.05 3.50 11.58
N ALA A 113 -0.14 3.83 12.09
CA ALA A 113 -0.38 3.91 13.52
C ALA A 113 -0.29 2.53 14.19
N ILE A 114 -0.80 1.48 13.55
CA ILE A 114 -0.64 0.10 14.04
C ILE A 114 0.84 -0.31 14.04
N SER A 115 1.61 0.00 12.98
CA SER A 115 3.05 -0.22 12.99
C SER A 115 3.76 0.54 14.12
N GLY A 116 3.37 1.80 14.37
CA GLY A 116 3.89 2.61 15.46
C GLY A 116 3.70 1.94 16.82
N ALA A 117 2.46 1.55 17.12
CA ALA A 117 2.13 0.83 18.34
C ALA A 117 2.91 -0.49 18.48
N LEU A 118 2.95 -1.33 17.42
CA LEU A 118 3.66 -2.61 17.45
C LEU A 118 5.18 -2.45 17.65
N VAL A 119 5.79 -1.45 17.03
CA VAL A 119 7.24 -1.20 17.18
C VAL A 119 7.56 -0.70 18.58
N LYS A 120 6.80 0.27 19.08
CA LYS A 120 7.08 0.91 20.38
C LYS A 120 6.63 0.08 21.58
N ASP A 121 5.67 -0.82 21.41
CA ASP A 121 5.21 -1.73 22.47
C ASP A 121 5.89 -3.11 22.32
N TYR A 122 5.45 -3.90 21.35
CA TYR A 122 5.87 -5.30 21.19
C TYR A 122 7.37 -5.46 20.90
N LEU A 123 7.92 -4.72 19.92
CA LEU A 123 9.34 -4.86 19.57
C LEU A 123 10.25 -4.28 20.65
N ALA A 124 9.93 -3.10 21.20
CA ALA A 124 10.69 -2.53 22.32
C ALA A 124 10.72 -3.48 23.53
N GLY A 125 9.57 -4.05 23.91
CA GLY A 125 9.47 -5.05 24.98
C GLY A 125 10.27 -6.32 24.69
N SER A 126 10.21 -6.83 23.45
CA SER A 126 10.99 -8.00 23.02
C SER A 126 12.50 -7.77 23.08
N LEU A 127 12.94 -6.54 22.80
CA LEU A 127 14.33 -6.09 22.87
C LEU A 127 14.74 -5.62 24.28
N LYS A 128 13.81 -5.60 25.23
CA LYS A 128 14.01 -5.12 26.62
C LYS A 128 14.55 -3.68 26.68
N ILE A 129 14.08 -2.81 25.80
CA ILE A 129 14.40 -1.38 25.80
C ILE A 129 13.15 -0.54 26.07
N SER A 130 13.35 0.66 26.62
CA SER A 130 12.26 1.61 26.80
C SER A 130 11.74 2.08 25.43
N PRO A 131 10.41 2.26 25.25
CA PRO A 131 9.85 2.84 24.03
C PRO A 131 10.44 4.21 23.67
N GLY A 132 10.86 4.99 24.68
CA GLY A 132 11.51 6.30 24.49
C GLY A 132 12.94 6.22 23.94
N ASP A 133 13.62 5.07 24.12
CA ASP A 133 14.98 4.83 23.62
C ASP A 133 15.01 4.19 22.22
N LEU A 134 13.83 3.87 21.67
CA LEU A 134 13.66 3.37 20.31
C LEU A 134 13.25 4.54 19.41
N PHE A 135 14.00 4.83 18.35
CA PHE A 135 13.60 5.80 17.32
C PHE A 135 12.90 5.10 16.16
N HIS A 136 11.62 5.37 15.97
CA HIS A 136 10.80 4.77 14.93
C HIS A 136 10.49 5.76 13.81
N VAL A 137 10.93 5.40 12.60
CA VAL A 137 10.67 6.14 11.37
C VAL A 137 9.75 5.32 10.48
N THR A 138 8.83 5.99 9.78
CA THR A 138 8.03 5.33 8.75
C THR A 138 8.28 5.96 7.39
N VAL A 139 8.34 5.15 6.34
CA VAL A 139 8.45 5.62 4.96
C VAL A 139 7.12 5.43 4.26
N MET A 140 6.50 6.53 3.86
CA MET A 140 5.10 6.56 3.42
C MET A 140 4.93 7.20 2.03
N PRO A 141 3.90 6.82 1.27
CA PRO A 141 3.65 7.36 -0.08
C PRO A 141 2.92 8.72 -0.02
N CYS A 142 2.61 9.24 1.16
CA CYS A 142 1.73 10.39 1.37
C CYS A 142 2.33 11.36 2.39
N PHE A 143 2.32 12.65 2.09
CA PHE A 143 2.80 13.69 3.00
C PHE A 143 1.91 13.84 4.25
N ASP A 144 0.59 13.66 4.11
CA ASP A 144 -0.35 13.84 5.23
C ASP A 144 -0.15 12.79 6.35
N LYS A 145 0.62 11.74 6.10
CA LYS A 145 1.04 10.78 7.14
C LYS A 145 1.92 11.43 8.21
N LYS A 146 2.60 12.53 7.91
CA LYS A 146 3.26 13.39 8.92
C LYS A 146 2.24 14.02 9.88
N LEU A 147 1.11 14.48 9.34
CA LEU A 147 0.03 15.06 10.14
C LEU A 147 -0.59 14.00 11.05
N GLU A 148 -0.79 12.78 10.53
CA GLU A 148 -1.24 11.65 11.35
C GLU A 148 -0.28 11.38 12.51
N ALA A 149 1.02 11.16 12.24
CA ALA A 149 2.00 10.88 13.29
C ALA A 149 2.12 11.99 14.35
N SER A 150 1.81 13.25 13.98
CA SER A 150 1.88 14.38 14.91
C SER A 150 0.70 14.51 15.88
N ARG A 151 -0.36 13.71 15.72
CA ARG A 151 -1.55 13.79 16.60
C ARG A 151 -1.20 13.36 18.03
N SER A 152 -1.75 14.05 19.01
CA SER A 152 -1.61 13.72 20.44
C SER A 152 -2.06 12.30 20.78
N GLU A 153 -3.02 11.77 20.02
CA GLU A 153 -3.62 10.45 20.19
C GLU A 153 -2.69 9.29 19.78
N PHE A 154 -1.58 9.59 19.08
CA PHE A 154 -0.54 8.61 18.73
C PHE A 154 0.73 8.81 19.57
N LYS A 155 0.53 9.15 20.84
CA LYS A 155 1.57 9.19 21.85
C LYS A 155 1.24 8.22 22.98
N MET A 156 2.26 7.69 23.61
CA MET A 156 2.18 6.70 24.69
C MET A 156 3.11 7.06 25.85
N GLY A 157 3.02 6.30 26.93
CA GLY A 157 3.66 6.59 28.22
C GLY A 157 2.74 7.37 29.16
N GLU A 158 3.12 7.44 30.44
CA GLU A 158 2.28 8.02 31.52
C GLU A 158 1.85 9.47 31.28
N GLU A 159 2.55 10.22 30.42
CA GLU A 159 2.23 11.61 30.08
C GLU A 159 2.09 11.86 28.56
N GLY A 160 2.05 10.80 27.75
CA GLY A 160 2.03 10.93 26.28
C GLY A 160 3.30 11.58 25.74
N GLN A 161 4.44 11.31 26.35
CA GLN A 161 5.75 11.88 26.02
C GLN A 161 6.44 11.14 24.87
N VAL A 162 6.09 9.88 24.63
CA VAL A 162 6.70 9.05 23.57
C VAL A 162 5.79 9.01 22.35
N ALA A 163 6.26 9.42 21.19
CA ALA A 163 5.51 9.24 19.94
C ALA A 163 5.54 7.76 19.50
N GLU A 164 4.41 7.25 19.00
CA GLU A 164 4.36 5.92 18.36
C GLU A 164 5.19 5.90 17.06
N VAL A 165 5.27 7.05 16.37
CA VAL A 165 6.07 7.30 15.17
C VAL A 165 6.80 8.62 15.34
N ASP A 166 8.12 8.58 15.51
CA ASP A 166 8.93 9.78 15.75
C ASP A 166 9.15 10.60 14.48
N CYS A 167 9.15 9.94 13.32
CA CYS A 167 9.39 10.58 12.04
C CYS A 167 8.65 9.87 10.90
N VAL A 168 8.19 10.66 9.92
CA VAL A 168 7.66 10.15 8.66
C VAL A 168 8.48 10.74 7.52
N ILE A 169 9.01 9.88 6.66
CA ILE A 169 9.71 10.25 5.42
C ILE A 169 8.81 9.89 4.26
N SER A 170 8.56 10.83 3.35
CA SER A 170 7.81 10.55 2.12
C SER A 170 8.67 9.77 1.13
N ALA A 171 8.05 8.98 0.25
CA ALA A 171 8.74 8.26 -0.82
C ALA A 171 9.60 9.20 -1.70
N SER A 172 9.16 10.43 -1.93
CA SER A 172 9.92 11.44 -2.67
C SER A 172 11.14 11.94 -1.91
N GLU A 173 11.03 12.16 -0.59
CA GLU A 173 12.17 12.55 0.25
C GLU A 173 13.20 11.44 0.32
N LEU A 174 12.76 10.18 0.54
CA LEU A 174 13.67 9.03 0.51
C LEU A 174 14.33 8.88 -0.87
N ASN A 175 13.59 9.10 -1.96
CA ASN A 175 14.20 9.02 -3.28
C ASN A 175 15.33 10.05 -3.48
N GLN A 176 15.20 11.26 -2.92
CA GLN A 176 16.25 12.28 -2.95
C GLN A 176 17.45 11.85 -2.08
N LEU A 177 17.19 11.26 -0.92
CA LEU A 177 18.24 10.72 -0.05
C LEU A 177 19.04 9.58 -0.69
N LEU A 178 18.41 8.82 -1.59
CA LEU A 178 19.04 7.76 -2.38
C LEU A 178 19.80 8.28 -3.62
N GLU A 179 19.82 9.59 -3.89
CA GLU A 179 20.58 10.14 -5.03
C GLU A 179 22.08 10.06 -4.74
N GLY A 180 22.86 9.52 -5.69
CA GLY A 180 24.30 9.28 -5.52
C GLY A 180 24.65 8.16 -4.55
N PHE A 181 23.67 7.48 -3.93
CA PHE A 181 23.92 6.26 -3.19
C PHE A 181 24.10 5.10 -4.18
N GLU A 182 25.33 4.63 -4.27
CA GLU A 182 25.65 3.35 -4.89
C GLU A 182 25.76 2.33 -3.76
N PRO A 183 24.98 1.23 -3.79
CA PRO A 183 25.23 0.11 -2.89
C PRO A 183 26.70 -0.23 -3.04
N LYS A 184 27.44 -0.22 -1.94
CA LYS A 184 28.74 -0.87 -1.97
C LYS A 184 28.44 -2.31 -2.38
N GLU A 185 29.01 -2.75 -3.49
CA GLU A 185 29.36 -4.16 -3.62
C GLU A 185 30.34 -4.39 -2.47
N GLU A 186 29.81 -4.58 -1.25
CA GLU A 186 30.58 -5.25 -0.24
C GLU A 186 30.85 -6.59 -0.90
N ALA A 187 32.12 -6.76 -1.28
CA ALA A 187 32.71 -8.05 -1.45
C ALA A 187 32.04 -8.91 -0.38
N VAL A 188 31.23 -9.86 -0.83
CA VAL A 188 30.91 -10.98 0.02
C VAL A 188 32.28 -11.63 0.17
N ASP A 189 33.07 -11.14 1.12
CA ASP A 189 33.94 -11.98 1.90
C ASP A 189 32.96 -12.98 2.47
N VAL A 190 32.72 -14.03 1.67
CA VAL A 190 32.27 -15.29 2.16
C VAL A 190 33.42 -15.67 3.08
N GLU A 191 33.37 -15.18 4.31
CA GLU A 191 34.05 -15.84 5.40
C GLU A 191 33.45 -17.24 5.37
N GLU A 192 34.16 -18.15 4.69
CA GLU A 192 33.82 -19.56 4.60
C GLU A 192 33.51 -20.03 6.02
N GLY A 193 32.23 -20.32 6.30
CA GLY A 193 31.80 -20.86 7.58
C GLY A 193 30.86 -19.99 8.43
N LYS A 194 30.45 -18.78 8.02
CA LYS A 194 29.27 -18.14 8.63
C LYS A 194 27.99 -18.75 8.06
N GLU A 195 27.26 -19.50 8.88
CA GLU A 195 25.89 -19.91 8.56
C GLU A 195 25.08 -18.65 8.22
N GLU A 196 24.39 -18.65 7.07
CA GLU A 196 23.48 -17.56 6.74
C GLU A 196 22.45 -17.42 7.86
N GLU A 197 22.29 -16.21 8.39
CA GLU A 197 21.24 -15.96 9.38
C GLU A 197 19.88 -16.45 8.83
N PRO A 198 19.02 -17.06 9.65
CA PRO A 198 17.71 -17.47 9.18
C PRO A 198 16.90 -16.26 8.69
N LEU A 199 16.09 -16.46 7.65
CA LEU A 199 15.13 -15.45 7.21
C LEU A 199 14.09 -15.25 8.32
N THR A 200 13.96 -14.00 8.78
CA THR A 200 12.97 -13.59 9.78
C THR A 200 12.25 -12.32 9.31
N TRP A 201 11.14 -11.98 9.96
CA TRP A 201 10.45 -10.73 9.68
C TRP A 201 11.30 -9.46 9.95
N LEU A 202 12.40 -9.58 10.72
CA LEU A 202 13.33 -8.49 11.02
C LEU A 202 14.36 -8.24 9.92
N ASN A 203 14.66 -9.23 9.06
CA ASN A 203 15.65 -9.13 7.98
C ASN A 203 15.05 -9.38 6.58
N ALA A 204 13.75 -9.67 6.48
CA ALA A 204 13.07 -9.98 5.22
C ALA A 204 13.23 -8.87 4.18
N VAL A 205 12.98 -7.61 4.56
CA VAL A 205 13.07 -6.45 3.66
C VAL A 205 14.48 -6.27 3.10
N GLU A 206 15.49 -6.50 3.95
CA GLU A 206 16.91 -6.41 3.59
C GLU A 206 17.28 -7.47 2.54
N ARG A 207 16.62 -8.63 2.59
CA ARG A 207 16.75 -9.70 1.59
C ARG A 207 15.88 -9.48 0.34
N GLY A 208 15.18 -8.36 0.26
CA GLY A 208 14.26 -8.03 -0.83
C GLY A 208 12.91 -8.76 -0.75
N VAL A 209 12.60 -9.37 0.40
CA VAL A 209 11.33 -10.05 0.66
C VAL A 209 10.37 -9.03 1.26
N MET A 210 9.35 -8.68 0.47
CA MET A 210 8.25 -7.81 0.87
C MET A 210 6.94 -8.57 0.70
N ARG A 211 6.09 -8.55 1.72
CA ARG A 211 4.74 -9.13 1.62
C ARG A 211 3.89 -8.32 0.63
N GLY A 212 3.22 -9.03 -0.27
CA GLY A 212 2.47 -8.49 -1.40
C GLY A 212 3.35 -7.89 -2.51
N GLY A 213 4.67 -8.13 -2.48
CA GLY A 213 5.66 -7.56 -3.40
C GLY A 213 6.17 -8.51 -4.48
N SER A 214 5.90 -9.81 -4.37
CA SER A 214 6.26 -10.79 -5.40
C SER A 214 5.17 -10.90 -6.47
N ALA A 215 5.58 -11.27 -7.69
CA ALA A 215 4.64 -11.55 -8.78
C ALA A 215 3.79 -12.82 -8.51
N GLU A 216 4.21 -13.66 -7.57
CA GLU A 216 3.62 -14.97 -7.25
C GLU A 216 2.55 -14.90 -6.14
N GLU A 217 2.55 -13.84 -5.30
CA GLU A 217 1.48 -13.59 -4.34
C GLU A 217 0.28 -12.93 -5.04
N GLU A 218 -0.52 -13.72 -5.74
CA GLU A 218 -1.49 -13.24 -6.76
C GLU A 218 -2.57 -12.26 -6.27
N GLU A 219 -2.86 -12.12 -4.97
CA GLU A 219 -3.94 -11.24 -4.49
C GLU A 219 -3.45 -9.97 -3.79
N ALA A 220 -3.31 -8.88 -4.56
CA ALA A 220 -3.32 -7.55 -3.97
C ALA A 220 -4.69 -7.34 -3.31
N SER A 221 -4.74 -6.82 -2.09
CA SER A 221 -5.97 -6.64 -1.30
C SER A 221 -7.10 -5.83 -1.98
N GLY A 222 -6.84 -5.19 -3.13
CA GLY A 222 -7.86 -4.49 -3.92
C GLY A 222 -8.43 -3.21 -3.29
N GLY A 223 -7.93 -2.85 -2.10
CA GLY A 223 -8.48 -1.82 -1.22
C GLY A 223 -9.23 -2.43 -0.04
N TYR A 224 -9.66 -1.58 0.89
CA TYR A 224 -10.42 -2.00 2.07
C TYR A 224 -11.81 -2.52 1.67
N ALA A 225 -12.49 -1.84 0.75
CA ALA A 225 -13.80 -2.29 0.27
C ALA A 225 -13.73 -3.63 -0.47
N GLU A 226 -12.66 -3.88 -1.23
CA GLU A 226 -12.49 -5.18 -1.90
C GLU A 226 -12.18 -6.28 -0.89
N TYR A 227 -11.33 -5.99 0.11
CA TYR A 227 -11.03 -6.95 1.15
C TYR A 227 -12.28 -7.34 1.94
N ILE A 228 -13.08 -6.38 2.40
CA ILE A 228 -14.31 -6.66 3.15
C ILE A 228 -15.27 -7.49 2.30
N LEU A 229 -15.43 -7.17 1.00
CA LEU A 229 -16.23 -7.96 0.07
C LEU A 229 -15.73 -9.41 -0.02
N ARG A 230 -14.45 -9.60 -0.33
CA ARG A 230 -13.84 -10.91 -0.50
C ARG A 230 -13.95 -11.74 0.78
N ARG A 231 -13.58 -11.14 1.91
CA ARG A 231 -13.62 -11.77 3.25
C ARG A 231 -15.05 -12.14 3.68
N TYR A 232 -16.04 -11.33 3.33
CA TYR A 232 -17.45 -11.68 3.52
C TYR A 232 -17.85 -12.89 2.67
N LEU A 233 -17.57 -12.89 1.36
CA LEU A 233 -17.92 -14.00 0.49
C LEU A 233 -17.24 -15.31 0.93
N GLU A 234 -15.97 -15.25 1.35
CA GLU A 234 -15.24 -16.38 1.93
C GLU A 234 -15.93 -16.93 3.19
N GLU A 235 -16.42 -16.06 4.08
CA GLU A 235 -17.14 -16.46 5.30
C GLU A 235 -18.49 -17.15 5.02
N GLN A 236 -19.14 -16.80 3.91
CA GLN A 236 -20.43 -17.37 3.52
C GLN A 236 -20.28 -18.72 2.81
N GLY A 237 -19.06 -19.12 2.42
CA GLY A 237 -18.79 -20.41 1.81
C GLY A 237 -19.63 -20.66 0.55
N GLN A 238 -20.32 -21.80 0.50
CA GLN A 238 -21.14 -22.19 -0.65
C GLN A 238 -22.35 -21.27 -0.89
N ASP A 239 -22.85 -20.60 0.15
CA ASP A 239 -23.98 -19.68 0.00
C ASP A 239 -23.63 -18.45 -0.84
N ALA A 240 -22.33 -18.11 -0.92
CA ALA A 240 -21.84 -17.01 -1.75
C ALA A 240 -22.16 -17.19 -3.24
N GLU A 241 -22.32 -18.43 -3.73
CA GLU A 241 -22.69 -18.72 -5.12
C GLU A 241 -24.08 -18.18 -5.49
N GLN A 242 -24.95 -17.98 -4.49
CA GLN A 242 -26.29 -17.45 -4.66
C GLN A 242 -26.32 -15.91 -4.64
N PHE A 243 -25.18 -15.26 -4.40
CA PHE A 243 -25.07 -13.81 -4.36
C PHE A 243 -24.66 -13.25 -5.71
N THR A 244 -25.26 -12.14 -6.09
CA THR A 244 -24.87 -11.36 -7.26
C THR A 244 -24.07 -10.15 -6.82
N VAL A 245 -22.83 -10.03 -7.30
CA VAL A 245 -21.96 -8.87 -7.06
C VAL A 245 -21.96 -7.97 -8.28
N THR A 246 -22.51 -6.77 -8.16
CA THR A 246 -22.50 -5.75 -9.23
C THR A 246 -21.50 -4.64 -8.91
N ARG A 247 -20.76 -4.19 -9.93
CA ARG A 247 -19.79 -3.09 -9.82
C ARG A 247 -20.15 -2.00 -10.82
N ASP A 248 -20.32 -0.78 -10.34
CA ASP A 248 -20.78 0.36 -11.13
C ASP A 248 -19.82 1.55 -10.96
N THR A 249 -19.09 1.85 -12.03
CA THR A 249 -18.20 3.02 -12.09
C THR A 249 -19.02 4.26 -12.40
N LYS A 250 -19.30 5.06 -11.38
CA LYS A 250 -20.09 6.30 -11.51
C LYS A 250 -19.33 7.42 -12.19
N THR A 251 -18.07 7.61 -11.79
CA THR A 251 -17.15 8.60 -12.36
C THR A 251 -15.73 8.06 -12.28
N LYS A 252 -14.76 8.74 -12.92
CA LYS A 252 -13.35 8.45 -12.69
C LYS A 252 -13.06 8.53 -11.19
N ASN A 253 -12.50 7.45 -10.64
CA ASN A 253 -12.18 7.30 -9.22
C ASN A 253 -13.38 7.22 -8.25
N MET A 254 -14.58 6.90 -8.76
CA MET A 254 -15.73 6.56 -7.93
C MET A 254 -16.40 5.28 -8.45
N GLU A 255 -16.46 4.26 -7.59
CA GLU A 255 -17.07 2.97 -7.89
C GLU A 255 -18.01 2.58 -6.75
N ILE A 256 -19.16 1.99 -7.10
CA ILE A 256 -20.10 1.42 -6.14
C ILE A 256 -20.14 -0.08 -6.39
N VAL A 257 -20.01 -0.86 -5.32
CA VAL A 257 -20.16 -2.32 -5.34
C VAL A 257 -21.42 -2.67 -4.56
N LYS A 258 -22.28 -3.53 -5.10
CA LYS A 258 -23.47 -4.02 -4.41
C LYS A 258 -23.48 -5.54 -4.42
N VAL A 259 -23.86 -6.12 -3.28
CA VAL A 259 -24.08 -7.55 -3.14
C VAL A 259 -25.56 -7.77 -2.90
N THR A 260 -26.17 -8.63 -3.72
CA THR A 260 -27.61 -8.90 -3.69
C THR A 260 -27.90 -10.39 -3.65
N HIS A 261 -28.99 -10.78 -3.01
CA HIS A 261 -29.51 -12.14 -3.00
C HIS A 261 -31.04 -12.08 -3.22
N ASN A 262 -31.56 -12.78 -4.23
CA ASN A 262 -32.98 -12.72 -4.61
C ASN A 262 -33.53 -11.27 -4.74
N ASP A 263 -32.81 -10.42 -5.46
CA ASP A 263 -33.08 -8.99 -5.66
C ASP A 263 -33.07 -8.10 -4.38
N ILE A 264 -32.74 -8.67 -3.22
CA ILE A 264 -32.55 -7.94 -1.97
C ILE A 264 -31.09 -7.50 -1.88
N VAL A 265 -30.85 -6.21 -1.63
CA VAL A 265 -29.51 -5.69 -1.36
C VAL A 265 -29.09 -6.11 0.04
N LEU A 266 -28.08 -6.99 0.13
CA LEU A 266 -27.48 -7.39 1.40
C LEU A 266 -26.67 -6.23 1.98
N PHE A 267 -25.77 -5.68 1.17
CA PHE A 267 -25.03 -4.47 1.49
C PHE A 267 -24.48 -3.80 0.23
N SER A 268 -23.98 -2.59 0.40
CA SER A 268 -23.25 -1.90 -0.65
C SER A 268 -22.05 -1.14 -0.12
N MET A 269 -21.05 -0.98 -0.98
CA MET A 269 -19.81 -0.30 -0.68
C MET A 269 -19.50 0.76 -1.73
N ALA A 270 -18.77 1.80 -1.36
CA ALA A 270 -18.28 2.79 -2.30
C ALA A 270 -16.78 3.01 -2.15
N LYS A 271 -16.05 3.00 -3.27
CA LYS A 271 -14.67 3.49 -3.37
C LYS A 271 -14.73 4.93 -3.89
N VAL A 272 -14.39 5.91 -3.05
CA VAL A 272 -14.53 7.35 -3.33
C VAL A 272 -13.17 8.03 -3.20
N TYR A 273 -12.49 8.26 -4.33
CA TYR A 273 -11.17 8.89 -4.31
C TYR A 273 -11.16 10.26 -5.00
N GLY A 274 -10.38 11.17 -4.42
CA GLY A 274 -10.26 12.55 -4.89
C GLY A 274 -11.28 13.49 -4.24
N PHE A 275 -10.81 14.67 -3.84
CA PHE A 275 -11.64 15.70 -3.18
C PHE A 275 -12.92 16.07 -3.93
N ARG A 276 -12.90 16.09 -5.27
CA ARG A 276 -14.10 16.34 -6.08
C ARG A 276 -15.21 15.33 -5.80
N ASN A 277 -14.86 14.04 -5.79
CA ASN A 277 -15.82 12.97 -5.51
C ASN A 277 -16.25 12.99 -4.04
N ILE A 278 -15.34 13.30 -3.11
CA ILE A 278 -15.65 13.48 -1.68
C ILE A 278 -16.67 14.59 -1.49
N GLN A 279 -16.49 15.77 -2.09
CA GLN A 279 -17.45 16.87 -1.98
C GLN A 279 -18.83 16.49 -2.50
N ASN A 280 -18.91 15.80 -3.65
CA ASN A 280 -20.17 15.33 -4.22
C ASN A 280 -20.86 14.31 -3.29
N MET A 281 -20.09 13.39 -2.72
CA MET A 281 -20.59 12.42 -1.74
C MET A 281 -21.12 13.10 -0.48
N VAL A 282 -20.41 14.10 0.07
CA VAL A 282 -20.84 14.87 1.23
C VAL A 282 -22.21 15.52 0.99
N GLN A 283 -22.44 16.09 -0.20
CA GLN A 283 -23.74 16.68 -0.55
C GLN A 283 -24.87 15.64 -0.57
N LYS A 284 -24.59 14.43 -1.06
CA LYS A 284 -25.56 13.32 -1.04
C LYS A 284 -25.84 12.83 0.38
N LEU A 285 -24.80 12.72 1.21
CA LEU A 285 -24.91 12.33 2.61
C LEU A 285 -25.76 13.33 3.41
N LYS A 286 -25.53 14.64 3.25
CA LYS A 286 -26.33 15.70 3.90
C LYS A 286 -27.81 15.66 3.53
N ARG A 287 -28.13 15.19 2.33
CA ARG A 287 -29.51 15.01 1.83
C ARG A 287 -30.12 13.67 2.23
N LYS A 288 -29.42 12.84 3.01
CA LYS A 288 -29.80 11.44 3.32
C LYS A 288 -30.08 10.60 2.06
N LYS A 289 -29.35 10.86 0.98
CA LYS A 289 -29.47 10.14 -0.31
C LYS A 289 -28.18 9.41 -0.64
N PHE A 290 -27.71 8.59 0.31
CA PHE A 290 -26.46 7.86 0.18
C PHE A 290 -26.58 6.46 0.84
N PRO A 291 -27.34 5.54 0.23
CA PRO A 291 -27.60 4.20 0.78
C PRO A 291 -26.40 3.29 0.54
N ILE A 292 -25.30 3.55 1.25
CA ILE A 292 -24.04 2.80 1.17
C ILE A 292 -23.68 2.37 2.59
N SER A 293 -23.37 1.08 2.78
CA SER A 293 -23.03 0.52 4.09
C SER A 293 -21.59 0.82 4.48
N TYR A 294 -20.66 0.76 3.53
CA TYR A 294 -19.22 1.00 3.75
C TYR A 294 -18.62 1.93 2.71
N VAL A 295 -17.76 2.85 3.13
CA VAL A 295 -17.10 3.80 2.24
C VAL A 295 -15.60 3.78 2.46
N GLU A 296 -14.90 3.33 1.43
CA GLU A 296 -13.46 3.54 1.31
C GLU A 296 -13.23 4.91 0.67
N VAL A 297 -12.57 5.81 1.39
CA VAL A 297 -12.40 7.21 1.00
C VAL A 297 -10.94 7.64 1.08
N MET A 298 -10.45 8.22 -0.01
CA MET A 298 -9.07 8.68 -0.12
C MET A 298 -9.05 10.09 -0.72
N ALA A 299 -8.36 11.02 -0.07
CA ALA A 299 -8.23 12.41 -0.54
C ALA A 299 -7.56 12.52 -1.92
N CYS A 300 -6.56 11.66 -2.18
CA CYS A 300 -5.83 11.64 -3.44
C CYS A 300 -6.55 10.81 -4.51
N PRO A 301 -6.74 11.33 -5.74
CA PRO A 301 -7.36 10.58 -6.83
C PRO A 301 -6.51 9.39 -7.30
N SER A 302 -5.20 9.42 -7.01
CA SER A 302 -4.22 8.43 -7.42
C SER A 302 -3.98 7.34 -6.37
N ALA A 303 -4.76 7.29 -5.29
CA ALA A 303 -4.63 6.27 -4.24
C ALA A 303 -4.74 4.81 -4.76
N ARG A 304 -5.28 4.59 -5.98
CA ARG A 304 -5.21 3.30 -6.70
C ARG A 304 -3.81 2.90 -7.19
N GLN A 305 -2.78 3.72 -7.02
CA GLN A 305 -1.48 3.52 -7.67
C GLN A 305 -0.79 2.19 -7.33
N TYR A 306 -1.10 1.57 -6.19
CA TYR A 306 -0.65 0.20 -5.90
C TYR A 306 -1.15 -0.83 -6.94
N LEU A 307 -2.38 -0.66 -7.45
CA LEU A 307 -2.92 -1.49 -8.53
C LEU A 307 -2.31 -1.16 -9.91
N MET A 308 -2.02 0.13 -10.16
CA MET A 308 -1.45 0.56 -11.45
C MET A 308 0.02 0.13 -11.62
N LEU A 309 0.80 0.06 -10.54
CA LEU A 309 2.19 -0.39 -10.58
C LEU A 309 2.28 -1.87 -10.98
N ARG A 310 1.36 -2.72 -10.49
CA ARG A 310 1.19 -4.10 -10.98
C ARG A 310 0.83 -4.19 -12.47
N MET A 311 -0.01 -3.27 -12.98
CA MET A 311 -0.33 -3.23 -14.41
C MET A 311 0.88 -2.85 -15.26
N LEU A 312 1.78 -1.99 -14.76
CA LEU A 312 3.02 -1.61 -15.42
C LEU A 312 4.05 -2.75 -15.41
N GLU A 313 4.17 -3.51 -14.32
CA GLU A 313 5.01 -4.73 -14.25
C GLU A 313 4.51 -5.84 -15.21
N ARG A 314 3.19 -6.02 -15.36
CA ARG A 314 2.62 -6.93 -16.38
C ARG A 314 2.95 -6.48 -17.81
N ARG A 315 3.05 -5.17 -18.05
CA ARG A 315 3.41 -4.61 -19.35
C ARG A 315 4.91 -4.78 -19.66
N TRP A 316 5.76 -4.77 -18.64
CA TRP A 316 7.19 -5.02 -18.75
C TRP A 316 7.52 -6.50 -18.95
N THR A 317 6.91 -7.40 -18.18
CA THR A 317 7.05 -8.86 -18.34
C THR A 317 6.46 -9.37 -19.66
N GLY A 318 5.37 -8.75 -20.14
CA GLY A 318 4.82 -9.02 -21.48
C GLY A 318 5.70 -8.52 -22.64
N ALA A 319 6.50 -7.47 -22.42
CA ALA A 319 7.48 -7.00 -23.41
C ALA A 319 8.70 -7.93 -23.49
N CYS A 320 9.14 -8.51 -22.36
CA CYS A 320 10.22 -9.52 -22.36
C CYS A 320 9.85 -10.84 -23.05
N ARG A 321 8.57 -11.25 -23.08
CA ARG A 321 8.16 -12.46 -23.83
C ARG A 321 8.26 -12.32 -25.36
N ASN A 322 8.40 -11.12 -25.89
CA ASN A 322 8.55 -10.87 -27.33
C ASN A 322 9.96 -10.43 -27.76
N VAL A 323 10.93 -10.36 -26.84
CA VAL A 323 12.35 -10.16 -27.16
C VAL A 323 13.09 -11.49 -27.01
N GLY A 324 12.60 -12.49 -27.75
CA GLY A 324 13.14 -13.86 -27.79
C GLY A 324 13.25 -14.43 -29.20
N ARG A 325 13.26 -13.58 -30.23
CA ARG A 325 13.71 -13.95 -31.58
C ARG A 325 14.97 -13.16 -31.89
N THR A 326 16.11 -13.72 -31.53
CA THR A 326 17.41 -13.30 -32.04
C THR A 326 17.47 -13.53 -33.56
N PRO A 327 17.77 -12.49 -34.38
CA PRO A 327 18.16 -12.69 -35.76
C PRO A 327 19.66 -13.01 -35.81
N GLY A 328 20.01 -14.20 -36.31
CA GLY A 328 21.42 -14.54 -36.51
C GLY A 328 21.63 -15.87 -37.21
N ALA A 329 21.83 -15.84 -38.52
CA ALA A 329 22.92 -16.56 -39.20
C ALA A 329 23.02 -16.10 -40.67
N PRO A 330 24.22 -15.79 -41.18
CA PRO A 330 24.44 -15.38 -42.57
C PRO A 330 24.67 -16.60 -43.46
N SER A 331 23.90 -16.73 -44.54
CA SER A 331 24.22 -17.67 -45.62
C SER A 331 24.84 -16.92 -46.80
N ARG A 332 26.13 -17.20 -47.07
CA ARG A 332 26.77 -16.91 -48.36
C ARG A 332 26.17 -17.83 -49.43
N GLY A 333 25.89 -17.31 -50.61
CA GLY A 333 25.52 -18.11 -51.78
C GLY A 333 25.19 -17.23 -52.97
N ALA A 334 26.00 -17.36 -54.02
CA ALA A 334 26.06 -16.53 -55.21
C ALA A 334 24.82 -16.56 -56.10
N GLY A 335 24.73 -15.56 -56.98
CA GLY A 335 24.32 -15.82 -58.36
C GLY A 335 23.01 -15.21 -58.85
N GLU A 336 23.19 -14.30 -59.79
CA GLU A 336 22.33 -14.07 -60.97
C GLU A 336 21.23 -12.98 -60.92
N VAL A 337 21.62 -11.92 -61.60
CA VAL A 337 20.85 -10.90 -62.32
C VAL A 337 19.77 -11.56 -63.19
N ARG A 338 18.55 -11.00 -63.18
CA ARG A 338 17.77 -10.80 -64.40
C ARG A 338 16.71 -9.70 -64.28
N ASP A 339 16.58 -9.03 -65.41
CA ASP A 339 15.98 -7.76 -65.71
C ASP A 339 14.44 -7.77 -65.85
N HIS A 340 13.85 -6.56 -65.71
CA HIS A 340 12.70 -6.02 -66.48
C HIS A 340 11.25 -6.40 -66.10
N PRO A 341 10.22 -5.60 -66.48
CA PRO A 341 9.94 -4.26 -65.94
C PRO A 341 8.44 -4.00 -65.64
N LYS A 342 8.16 -2.78 -65.19
CA LYS A 342 6.85 -2.11 -65.01
C LYS A 342 5.80 -2.41 -66.10
N GLY A 343 4.53 -2.51 -65.71
CA GLY A 343 3.41 -2.36 -66.64
C GLY A 343 1.99 -2.45 -66.07
N ARG A 344 1.48 -1.31 -65.58
CA ARG A 344 0.12 -0.75 -65.79
C ARG A 344 -1.13 -1.67 -65.90
N ARG A 345 -2.11 -1.26 -65.06
CA ARG A 345 -3.49 -0.80 -65.35
C ARG A 345 -4.67 -1.79 -65.39
N ARG A 346 -5.70 -1.32 -64.66
CA ARG A 346 -7.17 -1.37 -64.88
C ARG A 346 -7.83 -2.72 -64.54
N ARG A 347 -8.97 -2.77 -63.85
CA ARG A 347 -10.04 -1.79 -63.65
C ARG A 347 -10.40 -1.62 -62.19
#